data_AF-A0A7X9GR48-F1
#
_entry.id   AF-A0A7X9GR48-F1
#
_cell.length_a   1.000
_cell.length_b   1.000
_cell.length_c   1.000
_cell.angle_alpha   90.00
_cell.angle_beta   90.00
_cell.angle_gamma   90.00
#
_symmetry.space_group_name_H-M   'P 1'
#
loop_
_entity.id
_entity.type
_entity.pdbx_description
1 polymer ?
#
loop_
_entity_poly.entity_id
_entity_poly.type
_entity_poly.pdbx_seq_one_letter_code
_entity_poly.pdbx_strand_id
1 'polypeptide(L)'
;MSCYCFKYHRFFLVCKSEVTGDIRKLSAKLYRSIGDKSKDAVFLICESLLEQRNWPMGVIAFDFAYRVKKQYDENMFSIFESWLSKYVRGWGDCDDFCTHSFGELIMQNTSLVHKIIPWTKRNEFWIRRASAVVLIPSIYYDKYKETNPTLISDLLMNDQENLVRKGYGWMLEVLSTKGPQLVYDYIVKDKGVMPRVAFRYALEKMDQERKVELMRL
;
A
#
# COMPACT_ATOMS: atom_id res chain seq x y z
N MET A 1 17.41 17.40 16.46
CA MET A 1 17.60 16.91 15.07
C MET A 1 16.80 15.63 14.89
N SER A 2 15.94 15.63 13.86
CA SER A 2 15.15 14.53 13.27
C SER A 2 14.04 13.86 14.11
N CYS A 3 12.91 14.56 14.20
CA CYS A 3 11.60 14.01 14.56
C CYS A 3 10.78 13.85 13.25
N TYR A 4 11.05 12.79 12.47
CA TYR A 4 10.35 12.50 11.21
C TYR A 4 9.82 11.06 11.18
N CYS A 5 9.01 10.66 12.17
CA CYS A 5 8.43 9.30 12.16
C CYS A 5 6.93 9.21 12.51
N PHE A 6 6.20 10.33 12.57
CA PHE A 6 4.76 10.28 12.90
C PHE A 6 3.91 11.24 12.06
N LYS A 7 3.53 10.82 10.85
CA LYS A 7 2.32 11.30 10.15
C LYS A 7 1.69 10.16 9.33
N TYR A 8 1.37 9.03 9.98
CA TYR A 8 0.56 7.94 9.41
C TYR A 8 -0.84 7.88 10.03
N HIS A 9 -1.46 9.02 10.29
CA HIS A 9 -2.80 9.10 10.89
C HIS A 9 -3.68 10.07 10.11
N ARG A 10 -4.33 9.58 9.04
CA ARG A 10 -5.70 10.04 8.72
C ARG A 10 -6.55 9.20 7.74
N PHE A 11 -6.24 7.93 7.46
CA PHE A 11 -7.11 7.11 6.59
C PHE A 11 -7.30 5.66 7.06
N PHE A 12 -7.26 5.43 8.38
CA PHE A 12 -7.69 4.18 9.01
C PHE A 12 -9.06 4.40 9.69
N LEU A 13 -10.15 4.40 8.92
CA LEU A 13 -11.52 4.45 9.47
C LEU A 13 -12.38 3.53 8.58
N VAL A 14 -13.09 2.53 9.08
CA VAL A 14 -13.98 2.52 10.25
C VAL A 14 -14.04 1.09 10.84
N CYS A 15 -14.05 0.97 12.18
CA CYS A 15 -14.31 -0.21 13.05
C CYS A 15 -13.18 -0.86 13.88
N LYS A 16 -11.89 -0.45 13.87
CA LYS A 16 -10.83 -1.14 14.69
C LYS A 16 -9.71 -0.29 15.29
N SER A 17 -9.85 1.04 15.41
CA SER A 17 -8.69 1.91 15.73
C SER A 17 -8.05 1.64 17.11
N GLU A 18 -8.84 1.35 18.15
CA GLU A 18 -8.29 1.07 19.50
C GLU A 18 -7.59 -0.29 19.56
N VAL A 19 -8.24 -1.33 19.03
CA VAL A 19 -7.73 -2.71 19.03
C VAL A 19 -6.44 -2.83 18.20
N THR A 20 -6.38 -2.21 17.02
CA THR A 20 -5.14 -2.20 16.21
C THR A 20 -4.01 -1.49 16.95
N GLY A 21 -4.30 -0.38 17.63
CA GLY A 21 -3.31 0.35 18.44
C GLY A 21 -2.72 -0.51 19.55
N ASP A 22 -3.55 -1.28 20.24
CA ASP A 22 -3.10 -2.18 21.31
C ASP A 22 -2.31 -3.38 20.77
N ILE A 23 -2.71 -3.94 19.62
CA ILE A 23 -1.93 -4.98 18.94
C ILE A 23 -0.54 -4.44 18.54
N ARG A 24 -0.45 -3.21 18.03
CA ARG A 24 0.84 -2.58 17.68
C ARG A 24 1.72 -2.31 18.91
N LYS A 25 1.12 -1.94 20.05
CA LYS A 25 1.85 -1.83 21.33
C LYS A 25 2.37 -3.19 21.78
N LEU A 26 1.55 -4.24 21.69
CA LEU A 26 1.97 -5.61 22.01
C LEU A 26 3.08 -6.07 21.07
N SER A 27 2.92 -5.87 19.76
CA SER A 27 3.94 -6.13 18.74
C SER A 27 5.28 -5.49 19.11
N ALA A 28 5.28 -4.20 19.45
CA ALA A 28 6.50 -3.51 19.85
C ALA A 28 7.17 -4.11 21.10
N LYS A 29 6.38 -4.63 22.07
CA LYS A 29 6.92 -5.33 23.24
C LYS A 29 7.51 -6.68 22.86
N LEU A 30 6.79 -7.49 22.07
CA LEU A 30 7.23 -8.81 21.61
C LEU A 30 8.49 -8.71 20.74
N TYR A 31 8.59 -7.70 19.87
CA TYR A 31 9.77 -7.50 19.04
C TYR A 31 11.02 -7.19 19.87
N ARG A 32 10.88 -6.51 21.02
CA ARG A 32 12.02 -6.21 21.91
C ARG A 32 12.58 -7.48 22.55
N SER A 33 11.74 -8.47 22.83
CA SER A 33 12.17 -9.76 23.40
C SER A 33 12.79 -10.71 22.39
N ILE A 34 12.73 -10.42 21.09
CA ILE A 34 13.45 -11.21 20.08
C ILE A 34 14.96 -11.01 20.29
N GLY A 35 15.66 -12.13 20.48
CA GLY A 35 17.12 -12.17 20.60
C GLY A 35 17.81 -11.86 19.27
N ASP A 36 17.66 -12.75 18.28
CA ASP A 36 18.22 -12.55 16.94
C ASP A 36 17.29 -11.70 16.07
N LYS A 37 17.77 -10.51 15.68
CA LYS A 37 17.06 -9.55 14.82
C LYS A 37 17.55 -9.57 13.38
N SER A 38 18.29 -10.61 12.99
CA SER A 38 18.56 -10.89 11.58
C SER A 38 17.23 -11.03 10.82
N LYS A 39 17.20 -10.58 9.57
CA LYS A 39 16.00 -10.65 8.73
C LYS A 39 15.46 -12.09 8.62
N ASP A 40 16.36 -13.08 8.52
CA ASP A 40 16.00 -14.48 8.32
C ASP A 40 15.33 -15.05 9.57
N ALA A 41 15.89 -14.80 10.76
CA ALA A 41 15.27 -15.21 12.02
C ALA A 41 13.91 -14.53 12.25
N VAL A 42 13.81 -13.23 11.96
CA VAL A 42 12.54 -12.50 12.09
C VAL A 42 11.50 -13.02 11.10
N PHE A 43 11.88 -13.36 9.87
CA PHE A 43 10.94 -13.84 8.86
C PHE A 43 10.41 -15.24 9.15
N LEU A 44 11.21 -16.11 9.77
CA LEU A 44 10.72 -17.39 10.30
C LEU A 44 9.61 -17.18 11.35
N ILE A 45 9.79 -16.20 12.24
CA ILE A 45 8.75 -15.83 13.23
C ILE A 45 7.52 -15.27 12.50
N CYS A 46 7.71 -14.38 11.53
CA CYS A 46 6.61 -13.82 10.74
C CYS A 46 5.80 -14.91 10.04
N GLU A 47 6.45 -15.89 9.42
CA GLU A 47 5.76 -16.97 8.73
C GLU A 47 4.95 -17.84 9.71
N SER A 48 5.52 -18.20 10.87
CA SER A 48 4.81 -18.93 11.91
C SER A 48 3.57 -18.16 12.45
N LEU A 49 3.67 -16.83 12.56
CA LEU A 49 2.54 -15.97 12.92
C LEU A 49 1.47 -15.93 11.82
N LEU A 50 1.88 -15.82 10.56
CA LEU A 50 0.97 -15.78 9.40
C LEU A 50 0.23 -17.11 9.20
N GLU A 51 0.88 -18.23 9.49
CA GLU A 51 0.29 -19.58 9.47
C GLU A 51 -0.88 -19.74 10.44
N GLN A 52 -0.94 -18.93 11.52
CA GLN A 52 -2.08 -18.93 12.44
C GLN A 52 -3.37 -18.41 11.78
N ARG A 53 -3.28 -17.77 10.61
CA ARG A 53 -4.41 -17.23 9.82
C ARG A 53 -5.37 -16.37 10.63
N ASN A 54 -4.85 -15.69 11.65
CA ASN A 54 -5.61 -14.75 12.45
C ASN A 54 -5.14 -13.32 12.16
N TRP A 55 -6.08 -12.38 12.27
CA TRP A 55 -5.79 -10.99 11.93
C TRP A 55 -4.74 -10.33 12.84
N PRO A 56 -4.77 -10.45 14.18
CA PRO A 56 -3.74 -9.87 15.05
C PRO A 56 -2.31 -10.38 14.78
N MET A 57 -2.15 -11.67 14.51
CA MET A 57 -0.85 -12.28 14.20
C MET A 57 -0.33 -11.80 12.85
N GLY A 58 -1.21 -11.63 11.85
CA GLY A 58 -0.85 -10.99 10.59
C GLY A 58 -0.34 -9.55 10.78
N VAL A 59 -1.03 -8.75 11.60
CA VAL A 59 -0.60 -7.39 11.93
C VAL A 59 0.79 -7.38 12.61
N ILE A 60 1.04 -8.29 13.55
CA ILE A 60 2.33 -8.42 14.23
C ILE A 60 3.43 -8.87 13.24
N ALA A 61 3.14 -9.85 12.38
CA ALA A 61 4.08 -10.34 11.38
C ALA A 61 4.49 -9.23 10.40
N PHE A 62 3.53 -8.46 9.87
CA PHE A 62 3.83 -7.34 8.97
C PHE A 62 4.57 -6.20 9.70
N ASP A 63 4.27 -5.95 10.98
CA ASP A 63 5.04 -5.02 11.82
C ASP A 63 6.50 -5.46 11.97
N PHE A 64 6.73 -6.73 12.28
CA PHE A 64 8.06 -7.31 12.48
C PHE A 64 8.88 -7.24 11.21
N ALA A 65 8.28 -7.64 10.08
CA ALA A 65 8.90 -7.52 8.77
C ALA A 65 9.33 -6.08 8.48
N TYR A 66 8.45 -5.11 8.73
CA TYR A 66 8.76 -3.69 8.51
C TYR A 66 9.84 -3.13 9.46
N ARG A 67 10.03 -3.71 10.65
CA ARG A 67 11.09 -3.30 11.59
C ARG A 67 12.49 -3.69 11.11
N VAL A 68 12.62 -4.75 10.33
CA VAL A 68 13.90 -5.19 9.74
C VAL A 68 14.16 -4.58 8.36
N LYS A 69 13.38 -3.59 7.90
CA LYS A 69 13.50 -2.95 6.57
C LYS A 69 14.90 -2.49 6.15
N LYS A 70 15.82 -2.24 7.09
CA LYS A 70 17.21 -1.88 6.79
C LYS A 70 18.05 -3.04 6.24
N GLN A 71 17.54 -4.27 6.35
CA GLN A 71 18.19 -5.50 5.94
C GLN A 71 17.57 -6.07 4.65
N TYR A 72 16.65 -5.35 4.01
CA TYR A 72 16.00 -5.81 2.79
C TYR A 72 16.98 -5.89 1.62
N ASP A 73 16.73 -6.86 0.75
CA ASP A 73 17.34 -7.02 -0.56
C ASP A 73 16.29 -7.45 -1.58
N GLU A 74 16.70 -7.64 -2.84
CA GLU A 74 15.78 -8.00 -3.93
C GLU A 74 15.13 -9.39 -3.77
N ASN A 75 15.77 -10.30 -3.02
CA ASN A 75 15.24 -11.65 -2.79
C ASN A 75 13.98 -11.61 -1.91
N MET A 76 13.79 -10.53 -1.14
CA MET A 76 12.61 -10.36 -0.29
C MET A 76 11.32 -10.23 -1.11
N PHE A 77 11.42 -9.87 -2.40
CA PHE A 77 10.24 -9.75 -3.25
C PHE A 77 9.47 -11.07 -3.34
N SER A 78 10.16 -12.20 -3.56
CA SER A 78 9.50 -13.50 -3.70
C SER A 78 8.85 -13.96 -2.40
N ILE A 79 9.47 -13.66 -1.25
CA ILE A 79 8.92 -13.94 0.07
C ILE A 79 7.64 -13.13 0.30
N PHE A 80 7.69 -11.82 0.06
CA PHE A 80 6.55 -10.93 0.27
C PHE A 80 5.41 -11.19 -0.72
N GLU A 81 5.72 -11.52 -1.97
CA GLU A 81 4.72 -11.94 -2.96
C GLU A 81 4.05 -13.26 -2.55
N SER A 82 4.82 -14.23 -2.05
CA SER A 82 4.29 -15.47 -1.47
C SER A 82 3.36 -15.17 -0.29
N TRP A 83 3.72 -14.26 0.61
CA TRP A 83 2.87 -13.88 1.74
C TRP A 83 1.58 -13.17 1.29
N LEU A 84 1.68 -12.25 0.33
CA LEU A 84 0.53 -11.58 -0.29
C LEU A 84 -0.45 -12.62 -0.85
N SER A 85 0.04 -13.62 -1.57
CA SER A 85 -0.81 -14.66 -2.16
C SER A 85 -1.40 -15.61 -1.10
N LYS A 86 -0.60 -16.03 -0.12
CA LYS A 86 -1.00 -17.08 0.86
C LYS A 86 -1.85 -16.58 2.02
N TYR A 87 -1.61 -15.36 2.49
CA TYR A 87 -2.12 -14.90 3.79
C TYR A 87 -3.04 -13.68 3.71
N VAL A 88 -2.95 -12.85 2.67
CA VAL A 88 -3.83 -11.69 2.51
C VAL A 88 -5.16 -12.12 1.89
N ARG A 89 -6.29 -11.72 2.47
CA ARG A 89 -7.65 -12.06 2.03
C ARG A 89 -8.63 -10.89 2.02
N GLY A 90 -8.24 -9.74 2.57
CA GLY A 90 -9.09 -8.55 2.64
C GLY A 90 -8.39 -7.29 2.15
N TRP A 91 -9.09 -6.16 2.31
CA TRP A 91 -8.51 -4.85 2.03
C TRP A 91 -7.65 -4.34 3.20
N GLY A 92 -7.99 -4.68 4.46
CA GLY A 92 -7.31 -4.13 5.63
C GLY A 92 -5.91 -4.71 5.86
N ASP A 93 -5.76 -6.03 5.72
CA ASP A 93 -4.49 -6.74 5.70
C ASP A 93 -3.66 -6.43 4.45
N CYS A 94 -4.30 -6.26 3.29
CA CYS A 94 -3.64 -5.74 2.09
C CYS A 94 -3.03 -4.37 2.35
N ASP A 95 -3.81 -3.43 2.88
CA ASP A 95 -3.34 -2.07 3.13
C ASP A 95 -2.24 -2.04 4.19
N ASP A 96 -2.38 -2.81 5.27
CA ASP A 96 -1.39 -2.93 6.32
C ASP A 96 -0.04 -3.43 5.78
N PHE A 97 -0.05 -4.50 4.98
CA PHE A 97 1.15 -5.07 4.40
C PHE A 97 1.77 -4.19 3.31
N CYS A 98 0.95 -3.71 2.37
CA CYS A 98 1.39 -2.97 1.19
C CYS A 98 1.85 -1.55 1.51
N THR A 99 1.27 -0.88 2.52
CA THR A 99 1.74 0.47 2.92
C THR A 99 2.91 0.45 3.89
N HIS A 100 3.29 -0.73 4.39
CA HIS A 100 4.44 -0.93 5.27
C HIS A 100 5.50 -1.80 4.61
N SER A 101 5.63 -3.07 5.02
CA SER A 101 6.76 -3.92 4.68
C SER A 101 6.93 -4.11 3.17
N PHE A 102 5.86 -4.35 2.41
CA PHE A 102 6.00 -4.57 0.97
C PHE A 102 6.24 -3.27 0.21
N GLY A 103 5.48 -2.21 0.49
CA GLY A 103 5.69 -0.93 -0.19
C GLY A 103 7.04 -0.30 0.13
N GLU A 104 7.56 -0.52 1.34
CA GLU A 104 8.93 -0.13 1.71
C GLU A 104 9.97 -0.84 0.83
N LEU A 105 9.80 -2.14 0.54
CA LEU A 105 10.70 -2.87 -0.37
C LEU A 105 10.69 -2.26 -1.77
N ILE A 106 9.50 -1.96 -2.32
CA ILE A 106 9.37 -1.33 -3.64
C ILE A 106 9.94 0.09 -3.64
N MET A 107 9.75 0.84 -2.55
CA MET A 107 10.30 2.19 -2.40
C MET A 107 11.84 2.15 -2.33
N GLN A 108 12.42 1.20 -1.61
CA GLN A 108 13.88 1.04 -1.53
C GLN A 108 14.49 0.62 -2.87
N ASN A 109 13.81 -0.28 -3.60
CA ASN A 109 14.24 -0.75 -4.92
C ASN A 109 13.11 -0.61 -5.95
N THR A 110 13.00 0.57 -6.55
CA THR A 110 11.94 0.91 -7.51
C THR A 110 12.00 0.08 -8.78
N SER A 111 13.15 -0.52 -9.10
CA SER A 111 13.27 -1.43 -10.25
C SER A 111 12.30 -2.61 -10.13
N LEU A 112 11.91 -3.03 -8.93
CA LEU A 112 10.98 -4.14 -8.69
C LEU A 112 9.54 -3.88 -9.18
N VAL A 113 9.19 -2.65 -9.57
CA VAL A 113 7.84 -2.31 -10.02
C VAL A 113 7.37 -3.12 -11.23
N HIS A 114 8.28 -3.55 -12.12
CA HIS A 114 7.90 -4.40 -13.25
C HIS A 114 7.27 -5.73 -12.80
N LYS A 115 7.64 -6.22 -11.61
CA LYS A 115 7.13 -7.49 -11.06
C LYS A 115 5.71 -7.38 -10.52
N ILE A 116 5.21 -6.18 -10.21
CA ILE A 116 3.84 -5.99 -9.71
C ILE A 116 2.81 -5.79 -10.82
N ILE A 117 3.25 -5.49 -12.06
CA ILE A 117 2.34 -5.30 -13.21
C ILE A 117 1.44 -6.52 -13.43
N PRO A 118 1.93 -7.78 -13.40
CA PRO A 118 1.08 -8.96 -13.56
C PRO A 118 -0.02 -9.09 -12.49
N TRP A 119 0.14 -8.48 -11.32
CA TRP A 119 -0.87 -8.53 -10.26
C TRP A 119 -2.19 -7.89 -10.69
N THR A 120 -2.17 -6.90 -11.59
CA THR A 120 -3.37 -6.23 -12.14
C THR A 120 -4.32 -7.18 -12.87
N LYS A 121 -3.82 -8.35 -13.30
CA LYS A 121 -4.58 -9.34 -14.08
C LYS A 121 -4.99 -10.57 -13.25
N ARG A 122 -4.71 -10.57 -11.94
CA ARG A 122 -5.01 -11.71 -11.07
C ARG A 122 -6.50 -11.82 -10.77
N ASN A 123 -6.99 -13.04 -10.53
CA ASN A 123 -8.40 -13.26 -10.20
C ASN A 123 -8.75 -12.73 -8.80
N GLU A 124 -7.78 -12.76 -7.89
CA GLU A 124 -7.91 -12.34 -6.51
C GLU A 124 -7.93 -10.81 -6.40
N PHE A 125 -9.04 -10.24 -5.91
CA PHE A 125 -9.18 -8.77 -5.84
C PHE A 125 -8.13 -8.11 -4.94
N TRP A 126 -7.69 -8.77 -3.86
CA TRP A 126 -6.68 -8.22 -2.96
C TRP A 126 -5.31 -8.13 -3.62
N ILE A 127 -4.98 -9.03 -4.54
CA ILE A 127 -3.72 -8.96 -5.31
C ILE A 127 -3.78 -7.82 -6.33
N ARG A 128 -4.92 -7.66 -7.03
CA ARG A 128 -5.14 -6.49 -7.90
C ARG A 128 -5.14 -5.17 -7.13
N ARG A 129 -5.73 -5.13 -5.93
CA ARG A 129 -5.66 -3.95 -5.05
C ARG A 129 -4.21 -3.67 -4.63
N ALA A 130 -3.47 -4.70 -4.26
CA ALA A 130 -2.08 -4.58 -3.83
C ALA A 130 -1.19 -3.93 -4.90
N SER A 131 -1.45 -4.17 -6.20
CA SER A 131 -0.64 -3.59 -7.28
C SER A 131 -0.67 -2.05 -7.29
N ALA A 132 -1.74 -1.44 -6.79
CA ALA A 132 -1.83 0.00 -6.61
C ALA A 132 -1.34 0.45 -5.24
N VAL A 133 -1.84 -0.18 -4.16
CA VAL A 133 -1.57 0.28 -2.79
C VAL A 133 -0.09 0.15 -2.40
N VAL A 134 0.63 -0.83 -2.94
CA VAL A 134 2.07 -1.02 -2.69
C VAL A 134 2.94 0.14 -3.19
N LEU A 135 2.42 0.98 -4.09
CA LEU A 135 3.13 2.15 -4.62
C LEU A 135 3.03 3.40 -3.73
N ILE A 136 2.13 3.39 -2.75
CA ILE A 136 1.87 4.55 -1.88
C ILE A 136 3.15 5.02 -1.15
N PRO A 137 3.98 4.13 -0.55
CA PRO A 137 5.25 4.56 0.05
C PRO A 137 6.17 5.26 -0.96
N SER A 138 6.36 4.71 -2.17
CA SER A 138 7.19 5.34 -3.20
C SER A 138 6.72 6.75 -3.56
N ILE A 139 5.40 6.99 -3.59
CA ILE A 139 4.84 8.32 -3.82
C ILE A 139 5.21 9.27 -2.67
N TYR A 140 5.05 8.85 -1.41
CA TYR A 140 5.40 9.69 -0.26
C TYR A 140 6.88 10.11 -0.24
N TYR A 141 7.77 9.24 -0.70
CA TYR A 141 9.21 9.48 -0.82
C TYR A 141 9.62 10.08 -2.18
N ASP A 142 8.68 10.64 -2.95
CA ASP A 142 8.91 11.34 -4.22
C ASP A 142 9.55 10.47 -5.33
N LYS A 143 9.40 9.14 -5.23
CA LYS A 143 9.88 8.15 -6.21
C LYS A 143 8.81 7.69 -7.22
N TYR A 144 7.77 8.50 -7.41
CA TYR A 144 6.63 8.14 -8.26
C TYR A 144 6.94 8.22 -9.76
N LYS A 145 8.02 8.90 -10.15
CA LYS A 145 8.46 8.93 -11.55
C LYS A 145 9.04 7.57 -11.96
N GLU A 146 9.79 6.95 -11.06
CA GLU A 146 10.40 5.64 -11.24
C GLU A 146 9.35 4.52 -11.18
N THR A 147 8.34 4.64 -10.33
CA THR A 147 7.33 3.59 -10.15
C THR A 147 6.07 3.77 -10.99
N ASN A 148 5.93 4.86 -11.74
CA ASN A 148 4.83 5.15 -12.68
C ASN A 148 3.42 4.68 -12.21
N PRO A 149 2.84 5.27 -11.15
CA PRO A 149 1.52 4.86 -10.63
C PRO A 149 0.38 4.95 -11.66
N THR A 150 0.44 5.90 -12.60
CA THR A 150 -0.60 6.08 -13.62
C THR A 150 -0.72 4.87 -14.55
N LEU A 151 0.39 4.16 -14.83
CA LEU A 151 0.34 2.90 -15.59
C LEU A 151 -0.50 1.84 -14.87
N ILE A 152 -0.35 1.71 -13.55
CA ILE A 152 -1.17 0.77 -12.77
C ILE A 152 -2.63 1.20 -12.76
N SER A 153 -2.89 2.50 -12.65
CA SER A 153 -4.25 3.05 -12.75
C SER A 153 -4.90 2.72 -14.10
N ASP A 154 -4.17 2.83 -15.21
CA ASP A 154 -4.68 2.47 -16.55
C ASP A 154 -5.07 0.99 -16.63
N LEU A 155 -4.23 0.11 -16.09
CA LEU A 155 -4.48 -1.34 -16.07
C LEU A 155 -5.66 -1.73 -15.18
N LEU A 156 -5.96 -0.95 -14.14
CA LEU A 156 -7.06 -1.18 -13.21
C LEU A 156 -8.30 -0.34 -13.50
N MET A 157 -8.27 0.51 -14.54
CA MET A 157 -9.27 1.55 -14.82
C MET A 157 -10.70 1.01 -14.77
N ASN A 158 -10.92 -0.17 -15.35
CA ASN A 158 -12.23 -0.79 -15.49
C ASN A 158 -12.38 -2.08 -14.66
N ASP A 159 -11.58 -2.25 -13.61
CA ASP A 159 -11.74 -3.37 -12.67
C ASP A 159 -13.19 -3.41 -12.15
N GLN A 160 -13.79 -4.58 -11.98
CA GLN A 160 -15.18 -4.69 -11.53
C GLN A 160 -15.32 -4.54 -10.01
N GLU A 161 -14.23 -4.77 -9.27
CA GLU A 161 -14.25 -4.75 -7.82
C GLU A 161 -14.10 -3.33 -7.26
N ASN A 162 -15.11 -2.88 -6.52
CA ASN A 162 -15.09 -1.55 -5.91
C ASN A 162 -13.92 -1.38 -4.94
N LEU A 163 -13.46 -2.44 -4.26
CA LEU A 163 -12.29 -2.37 -3.40
C LEU A 163 -10.99 -2.17 -4.20
N VAL A 164 -10.90 -2.67 -5.43
CA VAL A 164 -9.75 -2.39 -6.30
C VAL A 164 -9.80 -0.94 -6.78
N ARG A 165 -10.98 -0.48 -7.21
CA ARG A 165 -11.21 0.92 -7.63
C ARG A 165 -10.85 1.94 -6.55
N LYS A 166 -11.23 1.66 -5.30
CA LYS A 166 -10.84 2.47 -4.14
C LYS A 166 -9.31 2.43 -3.93
N GLY A 167 -8.66 1.31 -4.21
CA GLY A 167 -7.21 1.14 -4.05
C GLY A 167 -6.42 2.06 -4.97
N TYR A 168 -6.67 2.01 -6.29
CA TYR A 168 -5.96 2.90 -7.22
C TYR A 168 -6.46 4.35 -7.13
N GLY A 169 -7.73 4.59 -6.79
CA GLY A 169 -8.23 5.93 -6.46
C GLY A 169 -7.47 6.56 -5.29
N TRP A 170 -7.23 5.80 -4.21
CA TRP A 170 -6.42 6.25 -3.07
C TRP A 170 -4.96 6.49 -3.45
N MET A 171 -4.37 5.63 -4.30
CA MET A 171 -3.04 5.86 -4.85
C MET A 171 -2.95 7.19 -5.62
N LEU A 172 -3.95 7.50 -6.46
CA LEU A 172 -4.02 8.78 -7.19
C LEU A 172 -4.24 9.98 -6.26
N GLU A 173 -5.05 9.83 -5.22
CA GLU A 173 -5.25 10.84 -4.18
C GLU A 173 -3.93 11.17 -3.47
N VAL A 174 -3.12 10.17 -3.12
CA VAL A 174 -1.80 10.39 -2.53
C VAL A 174 -0.88 11.05 -3.55
N LEU A 175 -0.89 10.60 -4.80
CA LEU A 175 -0.10 11.19 -5.87
C LEU A 175 -0.45 12.66 -6.12
N SER A 176 -1.72 13.06 -5.98
CA SER A 176 -2.14 14.44 -6.20
C SER A 176 -1.50 15.43 -5.20
N THR A 177 -1.07 14.96 -4.03
CA THR A 177 -0.35 15.79 -3.04
C THR A 177 1.11 16.03 -3.41
N LYS A 178 1.68 15.21 -4.31
CA LYS A 178 3.09 15.26 -4.72
C LYS A 178 3.27 15.74 -6.16
N GLY A 179 2.33 15.40 -7.03
CA GLY A 179 2.27 15.79 -8.44
C GLY A 179 0.85 16.24 -8.81
N PRO A 180 0.35 17.37 -8.29
CA PRO A 180 -1.03 17.81 -8.50
C PRO A 180 -1.37 18.01 -9.98
N GLN A 181 -0.48 18.62 -10.76
CA GLN A 181 -0.71 18.82 -12.20
C GLN A 181 -0.72 17.50 -12.97
N LEU A 182 0.20 16.58 -12.65
CA LEU A 182 0.24 15.24 -13.24
C LEU A 182 -1.09 14.50 -13.07
N VAL A 183 -1.64 14.51 -11.85
CA VAL A 183 -2.92 13.81 -11.59
C VAL A 183 -4.10 14.57 -12.21
N TYR A 184 -4.07 15.90 -12.20
CA TYR A 184 -5.10 16.69 -12.88
C TYR A 184 -5.16 16.35 -14.38
N ASP A 185 -4.02 16.42 -15.10
CA ASP A 185 -3.95 16.14 -16.54
C ASP A 185 -4.38 14.70 -16.84
N TYR A 186 -3.98 13.76 -15.99
CA TYR A 186 -4.40 12.36 -16.07
C TYR A 186 -5.92 12.20 -15.95
N ILE A 187 -6.55 12.83 -14.96
CA ILE A 187 -8.00 12.77 -14.77
C ILE A 187 -8.74 13.44 -15.93
N VAL A 188 -8.28 14.60 -16.42
CA VAL A 188 -8.90 15.28 -17.57
C VAL A 188 -8.92 14.35 -18.79
N LYS A 189 -7.79 13.71 -19.09
CA LYS A 189 -7.65 12.80 -20.23
C LYS A 189 -8.62 11.60 -20.13
N ASP A 190 -8.70 10.98 -18.96
CA ASP A 190 -9.40 9.70 -18.79
C ASP A 190 -10.80 9.83 -18.14
N LYS A 191 -11.31 11.06 -18.00
CA LYS A 191 -12.58 11.36 -17.32
C LYS A 191 -13.77 10.56 -17.85
N GLY A 192 -13.86 10.41 -19.18
CA GLY A 192 -14.98 9.72 -19.82
C GLY A 192 -15.09 8.23 -19.49
N VAL A 193 -13.99 7.61 -19.06
CA VAL A 193 -13.91 6.18 -18.76
C VAL A 193 -13.68 5.88 -17.28
N MET A 194 -13.12 6.82 -16.51
CA MET A 194 -12.79 6.60 -15.11
C MET A 194 -14.05 6.35 -14.26
N PRO A 195 -14.14 5.20 -13.55
CA PRO A 195 -15.25 4.94 -12.65
C PRO A 195 -15.40 6.00 -11.56
N ARG A 196 -16.65 6.39 -11.30
CA ARG A 196 -17.01 7.41 -10.29
C ARG A 196 -16.40 7.15 -8.90
N VAL A 197 -16.23 5.88 -8.53
CA VAL A 197 -15.61 5.49 -7.25
C VAL A 197 -14.17 5.97 -7.18
N ALA A 198 -13.34 5.62 -8.16
CA ALA A 198 -11.93 6.01 -8.16
C ALA A 198 -11.75 7.52 -8.37
N PHE A 199 -12.56 8.10 -9.26
CA PHE A 199 -12.58 9.54 -9.52
C PHE A 199 -12.77 10.34 -8.23
N ARG A 200 -13.78 9.99 -7.40
CA ARG A 200 -14.02 10.69 -6.13
C ARG A 200 -12.85 10.61 -5.17
N TYR A 201 -12.23 9.44 -5.03
CA TYR A 201 -11.04 9.27 -4.19
C TYR A 201 -9.90 10.16 -4.69
N ALA A 202 -9.58 10.12 -5.98
CA ALA A 202 -8.49 10.88 -6.57
C ALA A 202 -8.61 12.40 -6.34
N LEU A 203 -9.84 12.91 -6.22
CA LEU A 203 -10.10 14.33 -5.93
C LEU A 203 -9.98 14.71 -4.46
N GLU A 204 -9.96 13.78 -3.49
CA GLU A 204 -10.14 14.12 -2.06
C GLU A 204 -9.10 15.13 -1.55
N LYS A 205 -7.85 15.04 -2.00
CA LYS A 205 -6.77 15.95 -1.57
C LYS A 205 -6.39 17.05 -2.58
N MET A 206 -7.10 17.16 -3.70
CA MET A 206 -6.89 18.28 -4.64
C MET A 206 -7.37 19.60 -4.03
N ASP A 207 -6.89 20.73 -4.55
CA ASP A 207 -7.42 22.05 -4.21
C ASP A 207 -8.86 22.23 -4.74
N GLN A 208 -9.61 23.12 -4.11
CA GLN A 208 -11.05 23.27 -4.38
C GLN A 208 -11.34 23.72 -5.82
N GLU A 209 -10.48 24.55 -6.40
CA GLU A 209 -10.63 25.07 -7.77
C GLU A 209 -10.57 23.93 -8.77
N ARG A 210 -9.51 23.12 -8.72
CA ARG A 210 -9.36 21.93 -9.57
C ARG A 210 -10.48 20.93 -9.40
N LYS A 211 -10.94 20.68 -8.17
CA LYS A 211 -12.07 19.77 -7.93
C LYS A 211 -13.33 20.26 -8.65
N VAL A 212 -13.65 21.53 -8.53
CA VAL A 212 -14.85 22.12 -9.15
C VAL A 212 -14.75 22.03 -10.67
N GLU A 213 -13.60 22.35 -11.25
CA GLU A 213 -13.36 22.22 -12.67
C GLU A 213 -13.52 20.77 -13.15
N LEU A 214 -12.82 19.84 -12.51
CA LEU A 214 -12.89 18.41 -12.83
C LEU A 214 -14.29 17.84 -12.62
N MET A 215 -15.13 18.38 -11.74
CA MET A 215 -16.53 17.96 -11.60
C MET A 215 -17.46 18.55 -12.66
N ARG A 216 -17.07 19.63 -13.34
CA ARG A 216 -17.87 20.32 -14.38
C ARG A 216 -17.62 19.83 -15.80
N LEU A 217 -16.44 19.26 -16.08
CA LEU A 217 -16.11 18.65 -17.38
C LEU A 217 -17.12 17.52 -17.76
#